data_AF-A0A672P4F3-F1
#
_entry.id   AF-A0A672P4F3-F1
#
_cell.length_a   1.000
_cell.length_b   1.000
_cell.length_c   1.000
_cell.angle_alpha   90.00
_cell.angle_beta   90.00
_cell.angle_gamma   90.00
#
_symmetry.space_group_name_H-M   'P 1'
#
loop_
_entity.id
_entity.type
_entity.pdbx_description
1 polymer ?
#
loop_
_entity_poly.entity_id
_entity_poly.type
_entity_poly.pdbx_seq_one_letter_code
_entity_poly.pdbx_strand_id
1 'polypeptide(L)'
;TATLIRLIRVRIHQTPTVVLTRFASKKSGGSSKNLGGKSAGRRYGYKKQDGNFVHAGNILATQRKGLMRWQPGAHVRCLESNIFL
;
A
#
# COMPACT_ATOMS: atom_id res chain seq x y z
N THR A 1 64.52 57.65 31.71
CA THR A 1 64.30 56.67 30.63
C THR A 1 63.90 55.33 31.24
N ALA A 2 62.62 55.16 31.56
CA ALA A 2 62.07 53.84 31.89
C ALA A 2 60.57 53.90 31.59
N THR A 3 60.29 54.03 30.30
CA THR A 3 58.95 53.97 29.72
C THR A 3 58.42 52.55 29.87
N LEU A 4 57.34 52.43 30.66
CA LEU A 4 56.07 51.97 30.12
C LEU A 4 56.06 50.55 29.52
N ILE A 5 55.94 49.51 30.35
CA ILE A 5 55.12 48.32 30.01
C ILE A 5 54.38 47.88 31.27
N ARG A 6 53.25 48.54 31.54
CA ARG A 6 52.13 47.95 32.28
C ARG A 6 51.13 47.51 31.20
N LEU A 7 50.47 46.37 31.43
CA LEU A 7 49.18 46.00 30.83
C LEU A 7 49.20 45.17 29.53
N ILE A 8 49.55 43.88 29.62
CA ILE A 8 48.89 42.86 28.77
C ILE A 8 48.37 41.76 29.69
N ARG A 9 47.28 42.06 30.41
CA ARG A 9 46.44 41.03 31.02
C ARG A 9 45.56 40.49 29.90
N VAL A 10 45.98 39.37 29.31
CA VAL A 10 45.23 38.65 28.27
C VAL A 10 43.82 38.34 28.81
N ARG A 11 42.82 39.02 28.25
CA ARG A 11 41.42 38.83 28.60
C ARG A 11 40.89 37.64 27.78
N ILE A 12 40.99 36.43 28.33
CA ILE A 12 40.40 35.23 27.73
C ILE A 12 38.88 35.35 27.86
N HIS A 13 38.19 35.70 26.76
CA HIS A 13 36.73 35.64 26.71
C HIS A 13 36.31 34.16 26.69
N GLN A 14 35.73 33.68 27.79
CA GLN A 14 35.07 32.37 27.82
C GLN A 14 33.74 32.48 27.07
N THR A 15 33.68 31.98 25.84
CA THR A 15 32.41 31.83 25.12
C THR A 15 31.67 30.61 25.68
N PRO A 16 30.46 30.75 26.23
CA PRO A 16 29.72 29.59 26.72
C PRO A 16 29.35 28.71 25.52
N THR A 17 29.89 27.49 25.49
CA THR A 17 29.58 26.50 24.48
C THR A 17 28.18 25.95 24.77
N VAL A 18 27.17 26.44 24.05
CA VAL A 18 25.80 25.96 24.19
C VAL A 18 25.70 24.60 23.50
N VAL A 19 25.79 23.52 24.28
CA VAL A 19 25.62 22.16 23.78
C VAL A 19 24.11 21.91 23.58
N LEU A 20 23.66 21.88 22.33
CA LEU A 20 22.32 21.40 21.98
C LEU A 20 22.25 19.89 22.24
N THR A 21 21.77 19.50 23.43
CA THR A 21 21.46 18.10 23.72
C THR A 21 20.18 17.71 22.97
N ARG A 22 20.27 16.71 22.10
CA ARG A 22 19.10 16.10 21.46
C ARG A 22 18.76 14.83 22.23
N PHE A 23 17.63 14.81 22.92
CA PHE A 23 17.15 13.59 23.54
C PHE A 23 16.74 12.61 22.43
N ALA A 24 17.40 11.46 22.34
CA ALA A 24 17.00 10.40 21.42
C ALA A 24 15.69 9.78 21.93
N SER A 25 14.60 9.94 21.18
CA SER A 25 13.37 9.19 21.45
C SER A 25 13.67 7.70 21.26
N LYS A 26 13.22 6.85 22.21
CA LYS A 26 13.27 5.40 22.00
C LYS A 26 12.62 5.08 20.67
N LYS A 27 13.22 4.20 19.87
CA LYS A 27 12.70 3.75 18.56
C LYS A 27 11.26 3.26 18.75
N SER A 28 10.27 4.11 18.48
CA SER A 28 8.88 3.70 18.55
C SER A 28 8.62 2.72 17.40
N GLY A 29 7.94 1.61 17.71
CA GLY A 29 7.53 0.65 16.69
C GLY A 29 6.47 1.27 15.80
N GLY A 30 6.70 1.34 14.49
CA GLY A 30 5.69 1.77 13.54
C GLY A 30 4.58 0.72 13.40
N SER A 31 3.33 1.16 13.33
CA SER A 31 2.19 0.29 13.01
C SER A 31 1.88 0.33 11.51
N SER A 32 1.44 -0.79 10.97
CA SER A 32 0.86 -0.84 9.62
C SER A 32 -0.45 -0.05 9.60
N LYS A 33 -0.56 0.92 8.69
CA LYS A 33 -1.81 1.65 8.41
C LYS A 33 -2.67 0.98 7.33
N ASN A 34 -2.31 -0.22 6.91
CA ASN A 34 -3.03 -0.94 5.85
C ASN A 34 -4.27 -1.62 6.45
N LEU A 35 -5.40 -0.94 6.39
CA LEU A 35 -6.68 -1.39 6.95
C LEU A 35 -7.52 -2.27 5.97
N GLY A 36 -6.95 -2.66 4.83
CA GLY A 36 -7.66 -3.33 3.72
C GLY A 36 -7.36 -4.82 3.54
N GLY A 37 -7.88 -5.40 2.45
CA GLY A 37 -7.54 -6.76 2.01
C GLY A 37 -8.39 -7.90 2.58
N LYS A 38 -9.44 -7.59 3.36
CA LYS A 38 -10.35 -8.59 3.96
C LYS A 38 -11.60 -8.90 3.12
N SER A 39 -11.57 -8.63 1.81
CA SER A 39 -12.71 -8.92 0.95
C SER A 39 -12.86 -10.43 0.74
N ALA A 40 -14.09 -10.93 0.91
CA ALA A 40 -14.37 -12.33 0.67
C ALA A 40 -14.25 -12.69 -0.83
N GLY A 41 -13.87 -13.95 -1.10
CA GLY A 41 -13.81 -14.47 -2.46
C GLY A 41 -15.20 -14.53 -3.12
N ARG A 42 -15.31 -14.08 -4.37
CA ARG A 42 -16.58 -13.98 -5.12
C ARG A 42 -16.98 -15.26 -5.88
N ARG A 43 -16.26 -16.36 -5.69
CA ARG A 43 -16.52 -17.69 -6.29
C ARG A 43 -16.71 -17.68 -7.82
N TYR A 44 -15.91 -16.86 -8.50
CA TYR A 44 -15.83 -16.85 -9.96
C TYR A 44 -15.22 -18.15 -10.50
N GLY A 45 -15.56 -18.49 -11.73
CA GLY A 45 -15.10 -19.70 -12.39
C GLY A 45 -16.20 -20.38 -13.20
N TYR A 46 -15.83 -21.52 -13.78
CA TYR A 46 -16.75 -22.42 -14.44
C TYR A 46 -17.77 -23.03 -13.47
N LYS A 47 -19.01 -23.14 -13.93
CA LYS A 47 -20.12 -23.83 -13.24
C LYS A 47 -20.53 -25.09 -13.99
N LYS A 48 -20.34 -25.11 -15.31
CA LYS A 48 -20.53 -26.28 -16.18
C LYS A 48 -19.27 -26.45 -17.03
N GLN A 49 -18.82 -27.70 -17.13
CA GLN A 49 -17.70 -28.10 -17.97
C GLN A 49 -18.22 -28.53 -19.35
N ASP A 50 -17.31 -28.68 -20.30
CA ASP A 50 -17.65 -29.13 -21.64
C ASP A 50 -18.28 -30.53 -21.62
N GLY A 51 -19.30 -30.75 -22.45
CA GLY A 51 -20.04 -32.02 -22.52
C GLY A 51 -21.16 -32.18 -21.47
N ASN A 52 -21.31 -31.25 -20.52
CA ASN A 52 -22.43 -31.27 -19.59
C ASN A 52 -23.74 -30.84 -20.27
N PHE A 53 -24.82 -31.57 -19.96
CA PHE A 53 -26.16 -31.15 -20.36
C PHE A 53 -26.58 -29.86 -19.64
N VAL A 54 -27.06 -28.89 -20.41
CA VAL A 54 -27.45 -27.56 -19.94
C VAL A 54 -28.79 -27.16 -20.55
N HIS A 55 -29.64 -26.55 -19.72
CA HIS A 55 -30.89 -25.94 -20.15
C HIS A 55 -30.69 -24.44 -20.39
N ALA A 56 -31.60 -23.83 -21.15
CA ALA A 56 -31.63 -22.38 -21.30
C ALA A 56 -31.81 -21.71 -19.94
N GLY A 57 -31.02 -20.66 -19.68
CA GLY A 57 -30.98 -19.94 -18.41
C GLY A 57 -29.95 -20.47 -17.40
N ASN A 58 -29.29 -21.60 -17.67
CA ASN A 58 -28.23 -22.10 -16.80
C ASN A 58 -26.96 -21.23 -16.91
N ILE A 59 -26.32 -20.98 -15.77
CA ILE A 59 -25.00 -20.33 -15.72
C ILE A 59 -23.94 -21.35 -16.14
N LEU A 60 -23.17 -21.01 -17.17
CA LEU A 60 -22.02 -21.78 -17.64
C LEU A 60 -20.75 -21.39 -16.88
N ALA A 61 -20.50 -20.09 -16.73
CA ALA A 61 -19.37 -19.56 -15.99
C ALA A 61 -19.67 -18.16 -15.43
N THR A 62 -18.99 -17.80 -14.34
CA THR A 62 -19.03 -16.45 -13.78
C THR A 62 -17.64 -15.84 -13.78
N GLN A 63 -17.50 -14.62 -14.29
CA GLN A 63 -16.24 -13.89 -14.40
C GLN A 63 -16.33 -12.51 -13.78
N ARG A 64 -15.18 -11.88 -13.56
CA ARG A 64 -15.13 -10.52 -13.01
C ARG A 64 -15.58 -9.51 -14.06
N LYS A 65 -16.56 -8.66 -13.70
CA LYS A 65 -16.99 -7.53 -14.53
C LYS A 65 -15.78 -6.67 -14.95
N GLY A 66 -15.68 -6.36 -16.24
CA GLY A 66 -14.58 -5.60 -16.83
C GLY A 66 -13.35 -6.43 -17.22
N LEU A 67 -13.31 -7.73 -16.92
CA LEU A 67 -12.27 -8.65 -17.37
C LEU A 67 -12.92 -9.81 -18.12
N MET A 68 -13.00 -9.66 -19.45
CA MET A 68 -13.55 -10.68 -20.34
C MET A 68 -12.51 -11.77 -20.56
N ARG A 69 -12.60 -12.87 -19.80
CA ARG A 69 -11.75 -14.07 -19.99
C ARG A 69 -12.36 -15.02 -21.01
N TRP A 70 -13.69 -15.13 -21.02
CA TRP A 70 -14.42 -16.02 -21.90
C TRP A 70 -15.34 -15.23 -22.80
N GLN A 71 -15.19 -15.41 -24.10
CA GLN A 71 -16.04 -14.78 -25.09
C GLN A 71 -17.30 -15.63 -25.31
N PRO A 72 -18.49 -15.03 -25.28
CA PRO A 72 -19.71 -15.77 -25.59
C PRO A 72 -19.67 -16.26 -27.04
N GLY A 73 -19.96 -17.55 -27.23
CA GLY A 73 -20.10 -18.18 -28.54
C GLY A 73 -21.54 -18.20 -29.04
N ALA A 74 -21.82 -19.04 -30.03
CA ALA A 74 -23.18 -19.24 -30.53
C ALA A 74 -24.11 -19.77 -29.42
N HIS A 75 -25.35 -19.24 -29.37
CA HIS A 75 -26.38 -19.60 -28.38
C HIS A 75 -26.00 -19.38 -26.91
N VAL A 76 -24.99 -18.54 -26.64
CA VAL A 76 -24.56 -18.17 -25.29
C VAL A 76 -24.75 -16.66 -25.09
N ARG A 77 -25.38 -16.27 -23.98
CA ARG A 77 -25.55 -14.86 -23.59
C ARG A 77 -24.57 -14.49 -22.47
N CYS A 78 -23.93 -13.33 -22.60
CA CYS A 78 -23.11 -12.75 -21.54
C CYS A 78 -23.83 -11.54 -20.95
N LEU A 79 -24.19 -11.58 -19.68
CA LEU A 79 -24.80 -10.47 -18.97
C LEU A 79 -23.94 -10.05 -17.78
N GLU A 80 -23.36 -8.85 -17.89
CA GLU A 80 -22.45 -8.22 -16.93
C GLU A 80 -21.21 -9.05 -16.56
N SER A 81 -21.41 -10.09 -15.77
CA SER A 81 -20.39 -10.96 -15.17
C SER A 81 -20.72 -12.45 -15.30
N ASN A 82 -21.92 -12.79 -15.76
CA ASN A 82 -22.40 -14.16 -15.85
C ASN A 82 -22.60 -14.55 -17.32
N ILE A 83 -22.19 -15.78 -17.65
CA ILE A 83 -22.32 -16.37 -18.98
C ILE A 83 -23.36 -17.47 -18.88
N PHE A 84 -24.39 -17.41 -19.72
CA PHE A 84 -25.55 -18.30 -19.71
C PHE A 84 -25.83 -18.90 -21.08
N LEU A 85 -26.53 -20.03 -21.11
CA LEU A 85 -27.19 -20.56 -22.31
C LEU A 85 -28.54 -19.84 -22.57
#